data_AF-A0A0N7F202-F1
#
_entry.id   AF-A0A0N7F202-F1
#
_cell.length_a   1.000
_cell.length_b   1.000
_cell.length_c   1.000
_cell.angle_alpha   90.00
_cell.angle_beta   90.00
_cell.angle_gamma   90.00
#
_symmetry.space_group_name_H-M   'P 1'
#
loop_
_entity.id
_entity.type
_entity.pdbx_description
1 polymer ?
#
loop_
_entity_poly.entity_id
_entity_poly.type
_entity_poly.pdbx_seq_one_letter_code
_entity_poly.pdbx_strand_id
1 'polypeptide(L)'
;MPCFPSSLTRTRTQPSLLSSLSHSALDARPHKRPCASPPYQRSVSHHHSMDQVIRAELREREAQFLEQLPEGRLTADLADSWESTLRRVVAAAETGILSADTIRLCTATARRLEAVSTGLRRWEVATASAADTAVEEARRYLASGEATGASSRSRLHLRPSTTCVPPPSNDSLLAPYRRCFLDHFSFPYLTTADK
;
A
#
# COMPACT_ATOMS: atom_id res chain seq x y z
N MET A 1 -31.78 -38.97 30.51
CA MET A 1 -32.56 -39.98 29.76
C MET A 1 -32.63 -39.56 28.30
N PRO A 2 -32.51 -40.53 27.37
CA PRO A 2 -32.52 -40.33 25.92
C PRO A 2 -33.94 -40.40 25.34
N CYS A 3 -34.18 -39.76 24.19
CA CYS A 3 -35.26 -40.13 23.26
C CYS A 3 -34.74 -39.94 21.81
N PHE A 4 -34.72 -41.06 21.08
CA PHE A 4 -34.42 -41.19 19.64
C PHE A 4 -35.62 -40.69 18.76
N PRO A 5 -35.74 -41.07 17.48
CA PRO A 5 -35.24 -40.35 16.30
C PRO A 5 -36.40 -40.03 15.31
N SER A 6 -36.14 -39.40 14.18
CA SER A 6 -37.08 -39.43 13.05
C SER A 6 -36.42 -39.96 11.78
N SER A 7 -37.01 -41.07 11.32
CA SER A 7 -36.73 -41.85 10.13
C SER A 7 -37.06 -41.10 8.85
N LEU A 8 -36.39 -41.46 7.76
CA LEU A 8 -36.78 -41.49 6.32
C LEU A 8 -35.46 -41.48 5.50
N THR A 9 -35.16 -42.33 4.52
CA THR A 9 -35.91 -43.38 3.83
C THR A 9 -34.90 -44.34 3.19
N ARG A 10 -35.26 -45.61 3.25
CA ARG A 10 -34.65 -46.78 2.64
C ARG A 10 -34.66 -46.68 1.10
N THR A 11 -33.49 -46.81 0.47
CA THR A 11 -33.36 -47.55 -0.81
C THR A 11 -31.92 -48.02 -1.00
N ARG A 12 -31.72 -49.30 -0.72
CA ARG A 12 -30.53 -50.08 -1.02
C ARG A 12 -30.81 -50.82 -2.32
N THR A 13 -29.97 -50.63 -3.34
CA THR A 13 -29.54 -51.70 -4.26
C THR A 13 -28.36 -51.20 -5.11
N GLN A 14 -27.15 -51.61 -4.73
CA GLN A 14 -26.14 -51.96 -5.74
C GLN A 14 -26.46 -53.40 -6.21
N PRO A 15 -26.15 -53.73 -7.47
CA PRO A 15 -24.89 -54.40 -7.72
C PRO A 15 -24.13 -53.90 -8.97
N SER A 16 -22.86 -54.27 -8.96
CA SER A 16 -21.78 -54.08 -9.92
C SER A 16 -21.92 -54.92 -11.21
N LEU A 17 -20.97 -54.68 -12.14
CA LEU A 17 -20.63 -55.38 -13.39
C LEU A 17 -21.41 -54.82 -14.61
N LEU A 18 -20.79 -54.40 -15.72
CA LEU A 18 -19.73 -55.05 -16.49
C LEU A 18 -18.89 -54.00 -17.27
N SER A 19 -17.58 -53.99 -17.06
CA SER A 19 -16.62 -53.49 -18.04
C SER A 19 -16.42 -54.56 -19.10
N SER A 20 -17.04 -54.40 -20.26
CA SER A 20 -16.71 -55.19 -21.46
C SER A 20 -17.17 -54.45 -22.70
N LEU A 21 -16.22 -53.88 -23.45
CA LEU A 21 -16.25 -53.85 -24.91
C LEU A 21 -14.91 -53.32 -25.44
N SER A 22 -14.03 -54.28 -25.74
CA SER A 22 -12.93 -54.12 -26.69
C SER A 22 -13.46 -54.22 -28.13
N HIS A 23 -12.73 -53.56 -29.04
CA HIS A 23 -12.68 -53.69 -30.50
C HIS A 23 -13.38 -52.59 -31.33
N SER A 24 -12.54 -51.62 -31.72
CA SER A 24 -12.43 -50.91 -33.00
C SER A 24 -13.51 -51.13 -34.07
N ALA A 25 -14.07 -50.02 -34.56
CA ALA A 25 -14.18 -49.77 -35.99
C ALA A 25 -14.25 -48.25 -36.26
N LEU A 26 -13.20 -47.77 -36.91
CA LEU A 26 -13.10 -46.60 -37.79
C LEU A 26 -14.43 -45.90 -38.15
N ASP A 27 -14.66 -44.72 -37.58
CA ASP A 27 -15.45 -43.69 -38.26
C ASP A 27 -14.58 -42.45 -38.47
N ALA A 28 -14.44 -42.10 -39.75
CA ALA A 28 -13.53 -41.11 -40.28
C ALA A 28 -13.76 -39.73 -39.64
N ARG A 29 -12.72 -39.20 -39.00
CA ARG A 29 -12.65 -37.75 -38.73
C ARG A 29 -12.65 -37.03 -40.08
N PRO A 30 -13.61 -36.15 -40.39
CA PRO A 30 -13.46 -35.27 -41.53
C PRO A 30 -12.30 -34.33 -41.17
N HIS A 31 -11.18 -34.44 -41.89
CA HIS A 31 -10.09 -33.49 -41.84
C HIS A 31 -10.57 -32.14 -42.37
N LYS A 32 -11.38 -31.42 -41.58
CA LYS A 32 -11.62 -30.00 -41.78
C LYS A 32 -10.31 -29.32 -41.43
N ARG A 33 -9.50 -29.04 -42.47
CA ARG A 33 -8.42 -28.07 -42.39
C ARG A 33 -9.01 -26.81 -41.75
N PRO A 34 -8.41 -26.24 -40.68
CA PRO A 34 -8.87 -24.95 -40.20
C PRO A 34 -8.76 -23.98 -41.38
N CYS A 35 -9.91 -23.51 -41.87
CA CYS A 35 -9.96 -22.48 -42.89
C CYS A 35 -9.10 -21.32 -42.39
N ALA A 36 -8.12 -20.89 -43.18
CA ALA A 36 -7.30 -19.74 -42.85
C ALA A 36 -8.22 -18.57 -42.50
N SER A 37 -8.04 -18.01 -41.31
CA SER A 37 -8.85 -16.88 -40.85
C SER A 37 -8.79 -15.75 -41.89
N PRO A 38 -9.92 -15.11 -42.23
CA PRO A 38 -9.93 -14.02 -43.18
C PRO A 38 -8.95 -12.92 -42.71
N PRO A 39 -8.24 -12.25 -43.64
CA PRO A 39 -7.15 -11.33 -43.31
C PRO A 39 -7.59 -10.20 -42.35
N TYR A 40 -8.86 -9.78 -42.44
CA TYR A 40 -9.47 -8.78 -41.56
C TYR A 40 -9.63 -9.23 -40.11
N GLN A 41 -9.77 -10.53 -39.84
CA GLN A 41 -9.90 -11.04 -38.48
C GLN A 41 -8.54 -11.09 -37.77
N ARG A 42 -7.46 -11.29 -38.54
CA ARG A 42 -6.09 -11.33 -38.00
C ARG A 42 -5.63 -9.96 -37.50
N SER A 43 -6.02 -8.86 -38.17
CA SER A 43 -5.67 -7.51 -37.69
C SER A 43 -6.36 -7.19 -36.37
N VAL A 44 -7.67 -7.41 -36.26
CA VAL A 44 -8.43 -7.14 -35.02
C VAL A 44 -7.90 -7.96 -33.84
N SER A 45 -7.56 -9.23 -34.06
CA SER A 45 -6.92 -10.05 -33.02
C SER A 45 -5.53 -9.54 -32.63
N HIS A 46 -4.75 -9.02 -33.57
CA HIS A 46 -3.43 -8.43 -33.29
C HIS A 46 -3.52 -7.12 -32.49
N HIS A 47 -4.46 -6.23 -32.85
CA HIS A 47 -4.75 -5.00 -32.09
C HIS A 47 -5.17 -5.33 -30.65
N HIS A 48 -6.09 -6.29 -30.48
CA HIS A 48 -6.56 -6.70 -29.15
C HIS A 48 -5.44 -7.33 -28.32
N SER A 49 -4.57 -8.14 -28.93
CA SER A 49 -3.43 -8.74 -28.25
C SER A 49 -2.43 -7.68 -27.80
N MET A 50 -2.10 -6.68 -28.63
CA MET A 50 -1.16 -5.62 -28.27
C MET A 50 -1.73 -4.71 -27.18
N ASP A 51 -3.01 -4.36 -27.26
CA ASP A 51 -3.70 -3.61 -26.21
C ASP A 51 -3.61 -4.29 -24.85
N GLN A 52 -3.81 -5.61 -24.79
CA GLN A 52 -3.72 -6.36 -23.54
C GLN A 52 -2.30 -6.35 -22.97
N VAL A 53 -1.29 -6.55 -23.83
CA VAL A 53 0.13 -6.53 -23.43
C VAL A 53 0.48 -5.17 -22.82
N ILE A 54 0.19 -4.08 -23.54
CA ILE A 54 0.50 -2.72 -23.07
C ILE A 54 -0.24 -2.40 -21.77
N ARG A 55 -1.53 -2.76 -21.67
CA ARG A 55 -2.30 -2.50 -20.45
C ARG A 55 -1.78 -3.28 -19.25
N ALA A 56 -1.35 -4.52 -19.45
CA ALA A 56 -0.77 -5.34 -18.39
C ALA A 56 0.53 -4.72 -17.88
N GLU A 57 1.43 -4.35 -18.79
CA GLU A 57 2.71 -3.74 -18.45
C GLU A 57 2.53 -2.39 -17.77
N LEU A 58 1.65 -1.53 -18.29
CA LEU A 58 1.37 -0.23 -17.68
C LEU A 58 0.87 -0.37 -16.23
N ARG A 59 0.00 -1.35 -15.97
CA ARG A 59 -0.48 -1.66 -14.61
C ARG A 59 0.60 -2.23 -13.72
N GLU A 60 1.44 -3.11 -14.26
CA GLU A 60 2.56 -3.68 -13.53
C GLU A 60 3.54 -2.58 -13.09
N ARG A 61 3.88 -1.64 -13.99
CA ARG A 61 4.75 -0.51 -13.64
C ARG A 61 4.10 0.48 -12.69
N GLU A 62 2.80 0.75 -12.85
CA GLU A 62 2.04 1.58 -11.90
C GLU A 62 2.03 0.94 -10.51
N ALA A 63 1.86 -0.39 -10.41
CA ALA A 63 1.93 -1.12 -9.15
C ALA A 63 3.34 -1.06 -8.54
N GLN A 64 4.39 -1.36 -9.31
CA GLN A 64 5.78 -1.28 -8.86
C GLN A 64 6.13 0.12 -8.34
N PHE A 65 5.68 1.17 -9.03
CA PHE A 65 5.86 2.54 -8.58
C PHE A 65 5.21 2.78 -7.21
N LEU A 66 3.96 2.35 -7.02
CA LEU A 66 3.22 2.53 -5.77
C LEU A 66 3.80 1.70 -4.62
N GLU A 67 4.32 0.51 -4.89
CA GLU A 67 4.96 -0.36 -3.90
C GLU A 67 6.30 0.22 -3.42
N GLN A 68 7.10 0.79 -4.33
CA GLN A 68 8.42 1.36 -4.01
C GLN A 68 8.35 2.78 -3.44
N LEU A 69 7.25 3.50 -3.68
CA LEU A 69 7.02 4.86 -3.22
C LEU A 69 7.19 5.05 -1.70
N PRO A 70 6.51 4.27 -0.82
CA PRO A 70 6.61 4.45 0.63
C PRO A 70 7.99 4.09 1.18
N GLU A 71 8.73 3.23 0.50
CA GLU A 71 10.08 2.83 0.93
C GLU A 71 11.15 3.86 0.54
N GLY A 72 10.80 4.88 -0.25
CA GLY A 72 11.76 5.83 -0.82
C GLY A 72 12.74 5.16 -1.79
N ARG A 73 12.38 3.99 -2.34
CA ARG A 73 13.24 3.17 -3.20
C ARG A 73 12.89 3.28 -4.67
N LEU A 74 12.52 4.47 -5.13
CA LEU A 74 12.39 4.70 -6.56
C LEU A 74 13.78 4.57 -7.21
N THR A 75 14.03 3.43 -7.86
CA THR A 75 15.32 3.14 -8.47
C THR A 75 15.41 3.70 -9.89
N ALA A 76 16.65 3.89 -10.37
CA ALA A 76 16.91 4.19 -11.78
C ALA A 76 16.33 3.10 -12.70
N ASP A 77 16.40 1.83 -12.29
CA ASP A 77 15.84 0.71 -13.05
C ASP A 77 14.33 0.84 -13.29
N LEU A 78 13.59 1.32 -12.29
CA LEU A 78 12.16 1.57 -12.44
C LEU A 78 11.92 2.67 -13.49
N ALA A 79 12.66 3.78 -13.41
CA ALA A 79 12.56 4.89 -14.36
C ALA A 79 12.89 4.45 -15.80
N ASP A 80 13.97 3.70 -15.99
CA ASP A 80 14.38 3.15 -17.29
C ASP A 80 13.31 2.19 -17.85
N SER A 81 12.74 1.35 -16.98
CA SER A 81 11.69 0.42 -17.36
C SER A 81 10.37 1.14 -17.72
N TRP A 82 10.05 2.22 -17.04
CA TRP A 82 8.90 3.06 -17.36
C TRP A 82 9.11 3.76 -18.70
N GLU A 83 10.30 4.34 -18.93
CA GLU A 83 10.64 4.99 -20.18
C GLU A 83 10.57 4.03 -21.36
N SER A 84 11.15 2.83 -21.23
CA SER A 84 11.08 1.81 -22.28
C SER A 84 9.65 1.37 -22.60
N THR A 85 8.80 1.27 -21.58
CA THR A 85 7.36 0.97 -21.75
C THR A 85 6.67 2.10 -22.52
N LEU A 86 6.91 3.36 -22.16
CA LEU A 86 6.34 4.51 -22.87
C LEU A 86 6.82 4.61 -24.31
N ARG A 87 8.11 4.38 -24.59
CA ARG A 87 8.64 4.37 -25.98
C ARG A 87 7.92 3.33 -26.84
N ARG A 88 7.67 2.14 -26.28
CA ARG A 88 6.92 1.09 -26.98
C ARG A 88 5.45 1.46 -27.18
N VAL A 89 4.80 2.11 -26.21
CA VAL A 89 3.45 2.66 -26.38
C VAL A 89 3.41 3.64 -27.53
N VAL A 90 4.37 4.57 -27.61
CA VAL A 90 4.46 5.56 -28.70
C VAL A 90 4.63 4.85 -30.05
N ALA A 91 5.58 3.92 -30.17
CA ALA A 91 5.79 3.17 -31.42
C ALA A 91 4.55 2.37 -31.86
N ALA A 92 3.84 1.75 -30.91
CA ALA A 92 2.61 1.00 -31.19
C ALA A 92 1.41 1.92 -31.52
N ALA A 93 1.39 3.15 -30.97
CA ALA A 93 0.39 4.16 -31.30
C ALA A 93 0.63 4.75 -32.70
N GLU A 94 1.87 5.09 -33.04
CA GLU A 94 2.26 5.65 -34.35
C GLU A 94 1.97 4.69 -35.51
N THR A 95 2.13 3.38 -35.26
CA THR A 95 1.80 2.33 -36.22
C THR A 95 0.30 2.00 -36.28
N GLY A 96 -0.53 2.69 -35.49
CA GLY A 96 -1.98 2.49 -35.43
C GLY A 96 -2.40 1.15 -34.81
N ILE A 97 -1.49 0.44 -34.13
CA ILE A 97 -1.75 -0.90 -33.57
C ILE A 97 -2.55 -0.81 -32.26
N LEU A 98 -2.46 0.31 -31.52
CA LEU A 98 -3.21 0.50 -30.28
C LEU A 98 -4.61 1.06 -30.52
N SER A 99 -5.57 0.62 -29.71
CA SER A 99 -6.88 1.26 -29.67
C SER A 99 -6.80 2.65 -29.00
N ALA A 100 -7.72 3.53 -29.40
CA ALA A 100 -7.84 4.87 -28.81
C ALA A 100 -8.03 4.82 -27.29
N ASP A 101 -8.75 3.82 -26.78
CA ASP A 101 -8.98 3.62 -25.35
C ASP A 101 -7.68 3.27 -24.61
N THR A 102 -6.81 2.44 -25.20
CA THR A 102 -5.50 2.13 -24.61
C THR A 102 -4.61 3.37 -24.59
N ILE A 103 -4.60 4.17 -25.66
CA ILE A 103 -3.83 5.40 -25.72
C ILE A 103 -4.29 6.37 -24.61
N ARG A 104 -5.61 6.57 -24.48
CA ARG A 104 -6.18 7.40 -23.40
C ARG A 104 -5.78 6.90 -22.02
N LEU A 105 -5.87 5.59 -21.78
CA LEU A 105 -5.44 4.98 -20.52
C LEU A 105 -3.97 5.26 -20.23
N CYS A 106 -3.07 5.05 -21.20
CA CYS A 106 -1.64 5.31 -21.05
C CYS A 106 -1.38 6.78 -20.68
N THR A 107 -2.01 7.72 -21.39
CA THR A 107 -1.85 9.15 -21.08
C THR A 107 -2.38 9.53 -19.70
N ALA A 108 -3.49 8.93 -19.26
CA ALA A 108 -4.05 9.17 -17.95
C ALA A 108 -3.12 8.66 -16.83
N THR A 109 -2.57 7.45 -16.98
CA THR A 109 -1.62 6.91 -16.02
C THR A 109 -0.33 7.73 -15.96
N ALA A 110 0.24 8.11 -17.10
CA ALA A 110 1.45 8.94 -17.15
C ALA A 110 1.24 10.28 -16.41
N ARG A 111 0.10 10.96 -16.62
CA ARG A 111 -0.25 12.19 -15.92
C ARG A 111 -0.41 12.01 -14.42
N ARG A 112 -0.98 10.89 -13.97
CA ARG A 112 -1.10 10.59 -12.54
C ARG A 112 0.27 10.43 -11.90
N LEU A 113 1.16 9.66 -12.53
CA LEU A 113 2.53 9.44 -12.03
C LEU A 113 3.34 10.74 -12.03
N GLU A 114 3.16 11.60 -13.02
CA GLU A 114 3.73 12.95 -13.04
C GLU A 114 3.22 13.80 -11.86
N ALA A 115 1.91 13.81 -11.61
CA ALA A 115 1.34 14.56 -10.49
C ALA A 115 1.87 14.06 -9.13
N VAL A 116 2.01 12.74 -8.95
CA VAL A 116 2.56 12.16 -7.72
C VAL A 116 4.05 12.49 -7.56
N SER A 117 4.85 12.28 -8.59
CA SER A 117 6.30 12.56 -8.54
C SER A 117 6.62 14.04 -8.31
N THR A 118 5.91 14.94 -8.99
CA THR A 118 6.05 16.38 -8.76
C THR A 118 5.60 16.79 -7.36
N GLY A 119 4.53 16.18 -6.84
CA GLY A 119 4.08 16.37 -5.46
C GLY A 119 5.14 15.95 -4.44
N LEU A 120 5.73 14.76 -4.61
CA LEU A 120 6.78 14.25 -3.73
C LEU A 120 8.01 15.15 -3.73
N ARG A 121 8.46 15.59 -4.90
CA ARG A 121 9.59 16.51 -5.01
C ARG A 121 9.32 17.84 -4.27
N ARG A 122 8.09 18.36 -4.34
CA ARG A 122 7.71 19.57 -3.59
C ARG A 122 7.76 19.34 -2.08
N TRP A 123 7.29 18.20 -1.61
CA TRP A 123 7.36 17.84 -0.19
C TRP A 123 8.80 17.69 0.29
N GLU A 124 9.66 17.03 -0.48
CA GLU A 124 11.09 16.88 -0.17
C GLU A 124 11.79 18.24 -0.05
N VAL A 125 11.54 19.16 -0.99
CA VAL A 125 12.08 20.52 -0.92
C VAL A 125 11.54 21.28 0.30
N ALA A 126 10.25 21.16 0.60
CA ALA A 126 9.64 21.81 1.74
C ALA A 126 10.20 21.29 3.07
N THR A 127 10.34 19.98 3.23
CA THR A 127 10.89 19.38 4.45
C THR A 127 12.36 19.73 4.65
N ALA A 128 13.16 19.73 3.58
CA ALA A 128 14.55 20.18 3.64
C ALA A 128 14.64 21.64 4.11
N SER A 129 13.85 22.54 3.53
CA SER A 129 13.84 23.96 3.92
C SER A 129 13.39 24.19 5.37
N ALA A 130 12.42 23.40 5.85
CA ALA A 130 11.96 23.46 7.24
C ALA A 130 13.04 22.95 8.20
N ALA A 131 13.75 21.89 7.84
CA ALA A 131 14.86 21.36 8.63
C ALA A 131 16.00 22.38 8.74
N ASP A 132 16.39 23.02 7.63
CA ASP A 132 17.42 24.06 7.62
C ASP A 132 17.02 25.24 8.52
N THR A 133 15.76 25.68 8.45
CA THR A 133 15.23 26.76 9.29
C THR A 133 15.31 26.40 10.77
N ALA A 134 14.90 25.18 11.14
CA ALA A 134 14.95 24.70 12.52
C ALA A 134 16.39 24.61 13.05
N VAL A 135 17.34 24.17 12.22
CA VAL A 135 18.77 24.14 12.57
C VAL A 135 19.32 25.55 12.80
N GLU A 136 18.97 26.50 11.94
CA GLU A 136 19.39 27.89 12.09
C GLU A 136 18.79 28.55 13.34
N GLU A 137 17.52 28.29 13.65
CA GLU A 137 16.90 28.74 14.90
C GLU A 137 17.62 28.15 16.11
N ALA A 138 17.86 26.83 16.14
CA ALA A 138 18.58 26.18 17.23
C ALA A 138 19.99 26.77 17.43
N ARG A 139 20.72 27.06 16.34
CA ARG A 139 22.03 27.74 16.39
C ARG A 139 21.92 29.14 16.98
N ARG A 140 20.94 29.94 16.56
CA ARG A 140 20.69 31.28 17.14
C ARG A 140 20.38 31.21 18.62
N TYR A 141 19.53 30.26 19.04
CA TYR A 141 19.22 30.05 20.45
C TYR A 141 20.47 29.72 21.26
N LEU A 142 21.30 28.78 20.80
CA LEU A 142 22.56 28.43 21.47
C LEU A 142 23.53 29.62 21.56
N ALA A 143 23.72 30.36 20.46
CA ALA A 143 24.57 31.54 20.44
C ALA A 143 24.08 32.65 21.40
N SER A 144 22.76 32.83 21.52
CA SER A 144 22.16 33.80 22.45
C SER A 144 22.25 33.35 23.93
N GLY A 145 22.25 32.03 24.18
CA GLY A 145 22.36 31.44 25.51
C GLY A 145 23.77 31.58 26.11
N GLU A 146 24.82 31.49 25.28
CA GLU A 146 26.21 31.68 25.72
C GLU A 146 26.51 33.12 26.18
N ALA A 147 25.87 34.13 25.58
CA ALA A 147 25.98 35.52 26.03
C ALA A 147 25.36 35.78 27.42
N THR A 148 24.48 34.88 27.89
CA THR A 148 23.78 35.01 29.18
C THR A 148 24.34 34.05 30.25
N GLY A 149 25.29 33.18 29.87
CA GLY A 149 25.72 32.02 30.65
C GLY A 149 27.01 32.17 31.48
N ALA A 150 27.70 33.32 31.47
CA ALA A 150 28.84 33.54 32.36
C ALA A 150 28.44 33.88 33.81
N SER A 151 27.14 34.07 34.10
CA SER A 151 26.68 34.34 35.47
C SER A 151 25.25 33.88 35.71
N SER A 152 25.04 32.57 35.87
CA SER A 152 23.89 32.11 36.65
C SER A 152 24.12 30.74 37.28
N ARG A 153 25.09 30.70 38.21
CA ARG A 153 24.94 29.83 39.38
C ARG A 153 23.82 30.43 40.24
N SER A 154 22.70 29.72 40.33
CA SER A 154 21.79 29.66 41.47
C SER A 154 21.58 30.95 42.28
N ARG A 155 20.44 31.63 42.07
CA ARG A 155 19.74 32.56 42.98
C ARG A 155 18.37 32.84 42.34
N LEU A 156 17.29 32.12 42.68
CA LEU A 156 16.43 32.35 43.85
C LEU A 156 16.41 33.83 44.31
N HIS A 157 15.23 34.46 44.14
CA HIS A 157 14.76 35.76 44.67
C HIS A 157 15.33 37.04 44.00
N LEU A 158 14.59 38.13 43.68
CA LEU A 158 13.30 38.72 44.12
C LEU A 158 12.78 39.71 43.04
N ARG A 159 11.45 39.80 42.80
CA ARG A 159 10.69 41.09 42.65
C ARG A 159 9.16 40.86 42.54
N PRO A 160 8.35 41.90 42.79
CA PRO A 160 7.64 42.17 44.03
C PRO A 160 6.20 41.59 44.05
N SER A 161 5.73 41.37 45.27
CA SER A 161 4.40 40.91 45.64
C SER A 161 3.29 41.79 45.06
N THR A 162 2.33 41.17 44.37
CA THR A 162 0.89 41.41 44.60
C THR A 162 0.09 40.17 44.20
N THR A 163 -0.66 39.68 45.18
CA THR A 163 -1.82 38.79 45.08
C THR A 163 -1.55 37.31 44.77
N CYS A 164 -1.44 36.57 45.88
CA CYS A 164 -1.53 35.12 45.98
C CYS A 164 -2.85 34.61 45.37
N VAL A 165 -2.75 33.83 44.31
CA VAL A 165 -3.78 32.88 43.88
C VAL A 165 -3.07 31.52 43.75
N PRO A 166 -3.42 30.50 44.55
CA PRO A 166 -2.84 29.18 44.37
C PRO A 166 -3.30 28.62 43.00
N PRO A 167 -2.42 27.92 42.26
CA PRO A 167 -2.83 27.30 41.00
C PRO A 167 -3.91 26.25 41.26
N PRO A 168 -4.92 26.10 40.38
CA PRO A 168 -5.92 25.05 40.51
C PRO A 168 -5.25 23.68 40.46
N SER A 169 -5.61 22.80 41.40
CA SER A 169 -5.08 21.45 41.47
C SER A 169 -5.49 20.65 40.24
N ASN A 170 -4.51 20.15 39.50
CA ASN A 170 -4.71 19.25 38.35
C ASN A 170 -5.23 17.84 38.75
N ASP A 171 -5.50 17.62 40.05
CA ASP A 171 -5.99 16.34 40.59
C ASP A 171 -7.35 15.92 39.99
N SER A 172 -8.16 16.86 39.50
CA SER A 172 -9.45 16.57 38.89
C SER A 172 -9.35 15.97 37.47
N LEU A 173 -8.26 16.27 36.74
CA LEU A 173 -8.05 15.79 35.37
C LEU A 173 -7.40 14.41 35.32
N LEU A 174 -6.68 14.03 36.36
CA LEU A 174 -6.03 12.71 36.50
C LEU A 174 -6.91 11.69 37.24
N ALA A 175 -7.99 12.12 37.90
CA ALA A 175 -8.85 11.24 38.70
C ALA A 175 -9.41 10.00 37.95
N PRO A 176 -9.82 10.08 36.66
CA PRO A 176 -10.30 8.90 35.93
C PRO A 176 -9.18 7.88 35.64
N TYR A 177 -8.00 8.36 35.26
CA TYR A 177 -6.83 7.51 34.99
C TYR A 177 -6.26 6.91 36.28
N ARG A 178 -6.29 7.65 37.40
CA ARG A 178 -5.86 7.17 38.72
C ARG A 178 -6.75 6.04 39.24
N ARG A 179 -8.08 6.14 39.07
CA ARG A 179 -9.01 5.05 39.40
C ARG A 179 -8.79 3.82 38.52
N CYS A 180 -8.64 4.01 37.21
CA CYS A 180 -8.39 2.89 36.30
C CYS A 180 -7.06 2.19 36.61
N PHE A 181 -6.00 2.95 36.93
CA PHE A 181 -4.70 2.40 37.31
C PHE A 181 -4.75 1.63 38.63
N LEU A 182 -5.44 2.17 39.66
CA LEU A 182 -5.57 1.49 40.95
C LEU A 182 -6.48 0.26 40.91
N ASP A 183 -7.53 0.27 40.07
CA ASP A 183 -8.38 -0.91 39.85
C ASP A 183 -7.62 -2.04 39.13
N HIS A 184 -6.72 -1.70 38.20
CA HIS A 184 -5.98 -2.71 37.39
C HIS A 184 -4.64 -3.12 38.01
N PHE A 185 -4.06 -2.33 38.91
CA PHE A 185 -2.76 -2.58 39.55
C PHE A 185 -2.84 -2.60 41.08
N SER A 186 -3.94 -3.13 41.64
CA SER A 186 -4.14 -3.28 43.09
C SER A 186 -3.18 -4.26 43.78
N PHE A 187 -2.23 -4.86 43.05
CA PHE A 187 -1.18 -5.72 43.60
C PHE A 187 0.23 -5.24 43.21
N PRO A 188 0.83 -4.31 43.97
CA PRO A 188 2.25 -4.07 43.88
C PRO A 188 2.97 -5.25 44.58
N TYR A 189 3.50 -6.17 43.78
CA TYR A 189 4.51 -7.17 44.13
C TYR A 189 4.27 -7.99 45.42
N LEU A 190 3.52 -9.09 45.30
CA LEU A 190 3.75 -10.30 46.09
C LEU A 190 4.20 -11.40 45.14
N THR A 191 5.40 -11.28 44.59
CA THR A 191 6.09 -12.42 44.00
C THR A 191 6.58 -13.30 45.14
N THR A 192 6.24 -14.59 45.11
CA THR A 192 6.56 -15.64 46.08
C THR A 192 8.06 -15.99 46.18
N ALA A 193 8.96 -15.06 45.87
CA ALA A 193 10.40 -15.27 45.85
C ALA A 193 11.09 -14.98 47.20
N ASP A 194 10.33 -14.70 48.25
CA ASP A 194 10.84 -14.45 49.61
C ASP A 194 10.39 -15.55 50.59
N LYS A 195 10.65 -16.80 50.23
CA LYS A 195 10.61 -17.96 51.13
C LYS A 195 11.82 -18.85 50.92
#